data_AF-X0XUK2-F1
#
_entry.id   AF-X0XUK2-F1
#
_cell.length_a   1.000
_cell.length_b   1.000
_cell.length_c   1.000
_cell.angle_alpha   90.00
_cell.angle_beta   90.00
_cell.angle_gamma   90.00
#
_symmetry.space_group_name_H-M   'P 1'
#
loop_
_entity.id
_entity.type
_entity.pdbx_description
1 polymer ?
#
loop_
_entity_poly.entity_id
_entity_poly.type
_entity_poly.pdbx_seq_one_letter_code
_entity_poly.pdbx_strand_id
1 'polypeptide(L)' 'HRTGEDNGDAHLKRSLIHHQVVLPVTAGKLDLGPWEQVFYAEFDGQRRKRVVVKIIGE' A
#
# COMPACT_ATOMS: atom_id res chain seq x y z
N HIS A 1 15.86 -18.17 6.79
CA HIS A 1 16.00 -18.05 5.33
C HIS A 1 17.27 -18.74 4.86
N ARG A 2 17.20 -19.78 4.03
CA ARG A 2 18.36 -20.58 3.57
C ARG A 2 18.91 -20.13 2.21
N THR A 3 18.42 -19.00 1.71
CA THR A 3 18.74 -18.41 0.40
C THR A 3 19.64 -17.16 0.49
N GLY A 4 19.95 -16.68 1.70
CA GLY A 4 20.74 -15.46 1.92
C GLY A 4 19.93 -14.16 2.02
N GLU A 5 18.64 -14.18 1.68
CA GLU A 5 17.70 -13.07 1.95
C GLU A 5 17.22 -13.10 3.41
N ASP A 6 17.08 -11.94 4.04
CA ASP A 6 16.64 -11.77 5.44
C ASP A 6 15.25 -11.13 5.58
N ASN A 7 14.58 -10.86 4.45
CA ASN A 7 13.36 -10.06 4.35
C ASN A 7 12.10 -10.86 4.00
N GLY A 8 12.12 -12.20 4.08
CA GLY A 8 10.97 -12.98 3.61
C GLY A 8 9.71 -12.79 4.48
N ASP A 9 9.82 -12.29 5.72
CA ASP A 9 8.68 -11.85 6.51
C ASP A 9 7.98 -10.64 5.88
N ALA A 10 8.73 -9.73 5.23
CA ALA A 10 8.18 -8.60 4.48
C ALA A 10 7.31 -9.06 3.30
N HIS A 11 7.72 -10.13 2.62
CA HIS A 11 6.94 -10.73 1.52
C HIS A 11 5.63 -11.34 2.02
N LEU A 12 5.64 -12.01 3.19
CA LEU A 12 4.44 -12.56 3.81
C LEU A 12 3.49 -11.45 4.25
N LYS A 13 3.99 -10.41 4.93
CA LYS A 13 3.21 -9.23 5.35
C LYS A 13 2.57 -8.53 4.15
N ARG A 14 3.32 -8.31 3.07
CA ARG A 14 2.79 -7.73 1.83
C ARG A 14 1.63 -8.55 1.25
N SER A 15 1.75 -9.88 1.28
CA SER A 15 0.69 -10.77 0.77
C SER A 15 -0.57 -10.71 1.63
N LEU A 16 -0.43 -10.59 2.96
CA LEU A 16 -1.56 -10.53 3.89
C LEU A 16 -2.28 -9.18 3.84
N ILE A 17 -1.53 -8.07 3.84
CA ILE A 17 -2.07 -6.71 3.96
C ILE A 17 -2.49 -6.16 2.60
N HIS A 18 -2.01 -6.78 1.52
CA HIS A 18 -2.10 -6.33 0.14
C HIS A 18 -1.23 -5.12 -0.17
N HIS A 19 -0.93 -4.93 -1.44
CA HIS A 19 -0.06 -3.86 -1.95
C HIS A 19 -0.83 -2.73 -2.63
N GLN A 20 -2.16 -2.78 -2.59
CA GLN A 20 -3.05 -1.80 -3.21
C GLN A 20 -4.36 -1.70 -2.43
N VAL A 21 -5.04 -0.57 -2.59
CA VAL A 21 -6.39 -0.33 -2.07
C VAL A 21 -7.18 0.40 -3.16
N VAL A 22 -8.49 0.17 -3.22
CA VAL A 22 -9.42 0.92 -4.07
C VAL A 22 -10.19 1.88 -3.18
N LEU A 23 -10.23 3.15 -3.57
CA LEU A 23 -10.88 4.21 -2.81
C LEU A 23 -11.95 4.88 -3.66
N PRO A 24 -13.15 5.13 -3.11
CA PRO A 24 -14.16 5.94 -3.78
C PRO A 24 -13.73 7.41 -3.87
N VAL A 25 -14.16 8.06 -4.95
CA VAL A 25 -13.98 9.50 -5.18
C VAL A 25 -15.34 10.12 -5.44
N THR A 26 -15.74 11.06 -4.58
CA THR A 26 -17.03 11.76 -4.67
C THR A 26 -16.75 13.26 -4.82
N ALA A 27 -17.30 13.89 -5.85
CA ALA A 27 -17.10 15.32 -6.15
C ALA A 27 -15.61 15.76 -6.16
N GLY A 28 -14.75 14.93 -6.74
CA GLY A 28 -13.30 15.19 -6.87
C GLY A 28 -12.49 15.02 -5.58
N LYS A 29 -13.06 14.44 -4.51
CA LYS A 29 -12.37 14.18 -3.23
C LYS A 29 -12.42 12.71 -2.88
N LEU A 30 -11.36 12.20 -2.23
CA LEU A 30 -11.38 10.87 -1.64
C LEU A 30 -12.50 10.80 -0.60
N ASP A 31 -13.38 9.83 -0.74
CA ASP A 31 -14.54 9.65 0.13
C ASP A 31 -14.15 8.73 1.30
N LEU A 32 -13.34 9.30 2.21
CA LEU A 32 -12.86 8.66 3.43
C LEU A 32 -13.72 9.10 4.60
N GLY A 33 -14.02 8.16 5.50
CA GLY A 33 -14.65 8.46 6.78
C GLY A 33 -13.76 9.32 7.68
N PRO A 34 -14.30 9.92 8.75
CA PRO A 34 -13.57 10.83 9.64
C PRO A 34 -12.30 10.25 10.29
N TRP A 35 -12.21 8.92 10.35
CA TRP A 35 -11.11 8.16 10.96
C TRP A 35 -10.37 7.27 9.97
N GLU A 36 -10.68 7.36 8.68
CA GLU A 36 -10.04 6.56 7.65
C GLU A 36 -8.84 7.29 7.07
N GLN A 37 -7.73 6.57 6.90
CA GLN A 37 -6.49 7.09 6.35
C GLN A 37 -5.80 6.04 5.49
N VAL A 38 -5.05 6.50 4.49
CA VAL A 38 -4.27 5.65 3.59
C VAL A 38 -2.83 5.68 4.03
N PHE A 39 -2.30 4.51 4.38
CA PHE A 39 -0.91 4.36 4.82
C PHE A 39 -0.08 3.60 3.78
N TYR A 40 1.15 4.05 3.61
CA TYR A 40 2.19 3.22 3.01
C TYR A 40 2.86 2.40 4.11
N ALA A 41 2.74 1.08 4.05
CA ALA A 41 3.36 0.19 5.03
C ALA A 41 4.71 -0.33 4.51
N GLU A 42 5.80 0.08 5.16
CA GLU A 42 7.17 -0.39 4.87
C GLU A 42 7.51 -1.60 5.74
N PHE A 43 8.06 -2.64 5.12
CA PHE A 43 8.47 -3.86 5.84
C PHE A 43 9.90 -4.29 5.56
N ASP A 44 10.61 -3.62 4.63
CA ASP A 44 11.91 -4.06 4.14
C ASP A 44 12.85 -2.85 3.88
N GLY A 45 12.91 -1.94 4.85
CA GLY A 45 13.96 -0.92 4.99
C GLY A 45 13.88 0.31 4.06
N GLN A 46 14.85 1.22 4.25
CA GLN A 46 14.94 2.55 3.64
C GLN A 46 15.43 2.53 2.20
N ARG A 47 14.63 1.93 1.30
CA ARG A 47 14.85 2.00 -0.15
C ARG A 47 13.95 3.06 -0.76
N ARG A 48 14.30 3.62 -1.92
CA ARG A 48 13.38 4.48 -2.66
C ARG A 48 12.13 3.68 -3.04
N LYS A 49 10.95 4.18 -2.62
CA LYS A 49 9.66 3.56 -2.91
C LYS A 49 8.86 4.43 -3.88
N ARG A 50 7.93 3.80 -4.58
CA ARG A 50 7.03 4.46 -5.54
C ARG A 50 5.62 3.97 -5.30
N VAL A 51 4.69 4.90 -5.13
CA VAL A 51 3.24 4.64 -5.13
C VAL A 51 2.70 5.10 -6.49
N VAL A 52 1.87 4.27 -7.12
CA VAL A 52 1.18 4.61 -8.36
C VAL A 52 -0.28 4.86 -8.03
N VAL A 53 -0.79 6.02 -8.44
CA VAL A 53 -2.20 6.39 -8.32
C VAL A 53 -2.81 6.42 -9.71
N LYS A 54 -3.88 5.66 -9.90
CA LYS A 54 -4.66 5.66 -11.13
C LYS A 54 -6.10 6.01 -10.79
N ILE A 55 -6.58 7.11 -11.36
CA ILE A 55 -7.97 7.54 -11.25
C ILE A 55 -8.71 7.02 -12.49
N ILE A 56 -9.87 6.41 -12.29
CA ILE A 56 -10.71 5.86 -13.35
C ILE A 56 -12.13 6.32 -13.05
N GLY A 57 -12.76 7.01 -13.99
CA GLY A 57 -14.09 7.62 -13.83
C GLY A 57 -14.31 8.76 -14.81
N GLU A 58 -15.50 9.37 -14.74
CA GLU A 58 -15.90 10.59 -15.45
C GLU A 58 -15.80 11.83 -14.54
#